data_AF-A0A520LY04-F1
#
_entry.id   AF-A0A520LY04-F1
#
_cell.length_a   1.000
_cell.length_b   1.000
_cell.length_c   1.000
_cell.angle_alpha   90.00
_cell.angle_beta   90.00
_cell.angle_gamma   90.00
#
_symmetry.space_group_name_H-M   'P 1'
#
loop_
_entity.id
_entity.type
_entity.pdbx_description
1 polymer ?
#
loop_
_entity_poly.entity_id
_entity_poly.type
_entity_poly.pdbx_seq_one_letter_code
_entity_poly.pdbx_strand_id
1 'polypeptide(L)'
;MRLTQFIVTFPFMVMFYLCMTYEESFSAEPKYIEPEVKEARFDKSTVNLLKVDRDKLASSVAAYVANSGKDGTNGSDLDTARRLLGFALHLSPRNRDAVIANFQFKKGLPRKKIQPEYSPVTLAEVLQSRAKFLIKNGGDLNVSLAGYMLFVAVQVDSTNETAIYELEMYRKDIGPVNWSSLVGEGPKDKGSE
;
A
#
# COMPACT_ATOMS: atom_id res chain seq x y z
N MET A 1 -70.62 -15.77 47.23
CA MET A 1 -69.37 -16.51 46.95
C MET A 1 -68.89 -16.09 45.57
N ARG A 2 -67.58 -15.87 45.42
CA ARG A 2 -66.86 -15.12 44.36
C ARG A 2 -67.23 -15.48 42.92
N LEU A 3 -67.23 -14.49 42.02
CA LEU A 3 -66.77 -14.64 40.64
C LEU A 3 -66.26 -13.28 40.08
N THR A 4 -64.95 -13.10 40.19
CA THR A 4 -64.02 -12.55 39.18
C THR A 4 -64.48 -11.38 38.30
N GLN A 5 -64.01 -10.17 38.63
CA GLN A 5 -63.84 -9.05 37.68
C GLN A 5 -62.48 -9.16 36.97
N PHE A 6 -62.52 -9.02 35.64
CA PHE A 6 -61.38 -8.97 34.74
C PHE A 6 -60.96 -7.50 34.52
N ILE A 7 -59.67 -7.23 34.75
CA ILE A 7 -58.76 -6.38 33.96
C ILE A 7 -59.29 -5.04 33.44
N VAL A 8 -58.81 -3.92 34.01
CA VAL A 8 -58.21 -2.80 33.26
C VAL A 8 -57.27 -2.04 34.21
N THR A 9 -55.97 -2.02 33.93
CA THR A 9 -55.05 -0.88 34.04
C THR A 9 -53.62 -1.41 33.98
N PHE A 10 -52.93 -1.21 32.86
CA PHE A 10 -51.49 -0.91 32.80
C PHE A 10 -51.05 -0.85 31.32
N PRO A 11 -51.03 0.34 30.69
CA PRO A 11 -50.32 0.51 29.43
C PRO A 11 -49.26 1.59 29.61
N PHE A 12 -48.13 1.32 30.26
CA PHE A 12 -47.06 2.34 30.31
C PHE A 12 -45.63 1.83 30.47
N MET A 13 -45.35 0.53 30.27
CA MET A 13 -44.02 0.01 30.61
C MET A 13 -43.40 -0.96 29.61
N VAL A 14 -43.74 -0.91 28.32
CA VAL A 14 -42.98 -1.65 27.29
C VAL A 14 -42.98 -0.91 25.93
N MET A 15 -42.79 0.41 25.97
CA MET A 15 -42.58 1.20 24.74
C MET A 15 -41.57 2.33 25.01
N PHE A 16 -40.52 2.00 25.77
CA PHE A 16 -39.43 2.95 26.06
C PHE A 16 -38.05 2.28 26.15
N TYR A 17 -37.93 1.02 25.74
CA TYR A 17 -36.68 0.24 25.87
C TYR A 17 -36.31 -0.53 24.60
N LEU A 18 -36.67 0.02 23.43
CA LEU A 18 -36.12 -0.45 22.16
C LEU A 18 -35.68 0.71 21.25
N CYS A 19 -35.24 1.82 21.84
CA CYS A 19 -34.24 2.69 21.22
C CYS A 19 -32.86 2.28 21.76
N MET A 20 -32.50 1.01 21.57
CA MET A 20 -31.09 0.63 21.59
C MET A 20 -30.48 1.26 20.35
N THR A 21 -29.75 2.33 20.60
CA THR A 21 -28.86 3.05 19.70
C THR A 21 -28.16 2.09 18.74
N TYR A 22 -28.69 2.01 17.51
CA TYR A 22 -27.90 1.58 16.37
C TYR A 22 -27.02 2.78 16.02
N GLU A 23 -25.88 2.91 16.70
CA GLU A 23 -24.78 3.70 16.15
C GLU A 23 -24.33 2.97 14.88
N GLU A 24 -24.90 3.37 13.75
CA GLU A 24 -24.22 3.19 12.47
C GLU A 24 -22.90 3.96 12.59
N SER A 25 -21.83 3.25 12.93
CA SER A 25 -20.50 3.72 12.64
C SER A 25 -20.41 3.82 11.12
N PHE A 26 -20.74 5.00 10.60
CA PHE A 26 -20.53 5.36 9.20
C PHE A 26 -19.02 5.39 8.97
N SER A 27 -18.44 4.21 8.78
CA SER A 27 -17.04 4.02 8.48
C SER A 27 -16.81 4.64 7.11
N ALA A 28 -16.14 5.79 7.07
CA ALA A 28 -15.79 6.44 5.82
C ALA A 28 -15.05 5.44 4.92
N GLU A 29 -15.52 5.26 3.69
CA GLU A 29 -14.85 4.37 2.74
C GLU A 29 -13.38 4.76 2.61
N PRO A 30 -12.46 3.78 2.66
CA PRO A 30 -11.03 4.08 2.62
C PRO A 30 -10.69 4.77 1.30
N LYS A 31 -10.19 6.00 1.37
CA LYS A 31 -9.85 6.82 0.21
C LYS A 31 -8.37 6.71 -0.13
N TYR A 32 -8.05 6.54 -1.42
CA TYR A 32 -6.68 6.54 -1.89
C TYR A 32 -6.01 7.91 -1.68
N ILE A 33 -4.78 7.89 -1.17
CA ILE A 33 -3.92 9.06 -1.02
C ILE A 33 -2.73 8.88 -1.94
N GLU A 34 -2.48 9.89 -2.77
CA GLU A 34 -1.37 9.83 -3.73
C GLU A 34 -0.01 9.94 -3.02
N PRO A 35 1.04 9.30 -3.55
CA PRO A 35 2.40 9.47 -3.04
C PRO A 35 2.93 10.88 -3.35
N GLU A 36 3.57 11.52 -2.37
CA GLU A 36 4.17 12.84 -2.52
C GLU A 36 5.54 12.79 -3.23
N VAL A 37 5.54 12.83 -4.56
CA VAL A 37 6.77 12.77 -5.36
C VAL A 37 7.18 14.17 -5.80
N LYS A 38 7.81 14.94 -4.90
CA LYS A 38 8.38 16.27 -5.22
C LYS A 38 9.74 16.16 -5.91
N GLU A 39 10.53 15.18 -5.51
CA GLU A 39 11.85 14.88 -6.08
C GLU A 39 12.04 13.38 -6.28
N ALA A 40 12.64 13.03 -7.41
CA ALA A 40 12.98 11.68 -7.79
C ALA A 40 14.16 11.14 -6.97
N ARG A 41 13.92 10.72 -5.73
CA ARG A 41 14.97 10.33 -4.78
C ARG A 41 16.04 9.40 -5.36
N PHE A 42 15.65 8.43 -6.19
CA PHE A 42 16.56 7.43 -6.76
C PHE A 42 16.92 7.68 -8.23
N ASP A 43 16.39 8.73 -8.87
CA ASP A 43 16.79 9.13 -10.22
C ASP A 43 18.06 9.98 -10.17
N LYS A 44 19.12 9.42 -9.59
CA LYS A 44 20.42 10.06 -9.40
C LYS A 44 21.53 9.17 -9.94
N SER A 45 22.63 9.77 -10.41
CA SER A 45 23.82 9.04 -10.88
C SER A 45 24.60 8.36 -9.74
N THR A 46 24.35 8.77 -8.49
CA THR A 46 24.99 8.21 -7.29
C THR A 46 24.41 6.86 -6.86
N VAL A 47 23.26 6.47 -7.41
CA VAL A 47 22.68 5.14 -7.18
C VAL A 47 23.35 4.16 -8.14
N ASN A 48 23.83 3.03 -7.61
CA ASN A 48 24.45 1.95 -8.39
C ASN A 48 23.40 1.09 -9.13
N LEU A 49 22.57 1.75 -9.91
CA LEU A 49 21.54 1.15 -10.76
C LEU A 49 21.38 2.01 -12.01
N LEU A 50 21.46 1.39 -13.19
CA LEU A 50 21.36 2.11 -14.46
C LEU A 50 19.96 2.74 -14.61
N LYS A 51 19.89 3.90 -15.27
CA LYS A 51 18.61 4.56 -15.54
C LYS A 51 17.61 3.65 -16.26
N VAL A 52 18.08 2.90 -17.26
CA VAL A 52 17.25 1.94 -18.01
C VAL A 52 16.67 0.87 -17.07
N ASP A 53 17.46 0.37 -16.13
CA ASP A 53 16.97 -0.61 -15.15
C ASP A 53 15.95 0.01 -14.20
N ARG A 54 16.16 1.26 -13.75
CA ARG A 54 15.17 1.99 -12.94
C ARG A 54 13.85 2.17 -13.69
N ASP A 55 13.91 2.58 -14.96
CA ASP A 55 12.73 2.79 -15.81
C ASP A 55 11.95 1.47 -15.98
N LYS A 56 12.64 0.36 -16.24
CA LYS A 56 12.02 -0.98 -16.38
C LYS A 56 11.39 -1.47 -15.08
N LEU A 57 12.09 -1.33 -13.95
CA LEU A 57 11.55 -1.72 -12.65
C LEU A 57 10.33 -0.89 -12.29
N ALA A 58 10.35 0.42 -12.57
CA ALA A 58 9.20 1.28 -12.36
C ALA A 58 7.97 0.83 -13.17
N SER A 59 8.15 0.55 -14.47
CA SER A 59 7.05 0.02 -15.31
C SER A 59 6.55 -1.34 -14.83
N SER A 60 7.45 -2.23 -14.44
CA SER A 60 7.07 -3.58 -13.97
C SER A 60 6.29 -3.54 -12.66
N VAL A 61 6.71 -2.70 -11.71
CA VAL A 61 5.98 -2.48 -10.45
C VAL A 61 4.63 -1.82 -10.72
N ALA A 62 4.57 -0.80 -11.59
CA ALA A 62 3.30 -0.17 -11.96
C ALA A 62 2.32 -1.16 -12.62
N ALA A 63 2.83 -2.02 -13.51
CA ALA A 63 2.04 -3.08 -14.14
C ALA A 63 1.51 -4.08 -13.11
N TYR A 64 2.34 -4.49 -12.14
CA TYR A 64 1.89 -5.35 -11.04
C TYR A 64 0.74 -4.71 -10.25
N VAL A 65 0.87 -3.45 -9.83
CA VAL A 65 -0.18 -2.74 -9.09
C VAL A 65 -1.45 -2.60 -9.93
N ALA A 66 -1.34 -2.18 -11.19
CA ALA A 66 -2.49 -2.02 -12.08
C ALA A 66 -3.25 -3.33 -12.31
N ASN A 67 -2.53 -4.45 -12.39
CA ASN A 67 -3.09 -5.77 -12.63
C ASN A 67 -3.55 -6.51 -11.36
N SER A 68 -3.13 -6.05 -10.19
CA SER A 68 -3.57 -6.65 -8.92
C SER A 68 -5.10 -6.56 -8.82
N GLY A 69 -5.74 -7.71 -8.64
CA GLY A 69 -7.21 -7.85 -8.66
C GLY A 69 -7.93 -7.31 -7.42
N LYS A 70 -7.20 -6.62 -6.55
CA LYS A 70 -7.75 -6.01 -5.34
C LYS A 70 -8.14 -4.59 -5.68
N ASP A 71 -9.44 -4.35 -5.84
CA ASP A 71 -9.98 -3.07 -6.30
C ASP A 71 -9.89 -1.92 -5.29
N GLY A 72 -8.93 -1.97 -4.37
CA GLY A 72 -8.82 -0.97 -3.32
C GLY A 72 -10.02 -0.98 -2.37
N THR A 73 -10.67 -2.13 -2.23
CA THR A 73 -11.86 -2.32 -1.38
C THR A 73 -11.55 -2.25 0.11
N ASN A 74 -10.28 -2.35 0.51
CA ASN A 74 -9.82 -2.14 1.87
C ASN A 74 -8.66 -1.13 1.92
N GLY A 75 -8.51 -0.44 3.05
CA GLY A 75 -7.48 0.59 3.23
C GLY A 75 -6.04 0.06 3.13
N SER A 76 -5.79 -1.20 3.50
CA SER A 76 -4.45 -1.81 3.41
C SER A 76 -3.99 -2.03 1.97
N ASP A 77 -4.90 -2.39 1.06
CA ASP A 77 -4.58 -2.59 -0.36
C ASP A 77 -4.31 -1.23 -1.03
N LEU A 78 -5.05 -0.18 -0.64
CA LEU A 78 -4.81 1.19 -1.11
C LEU A 78 -3.46 1.73 -0.61
N ASP A 79 -3.10 1.48 0.65
CA ASP A 79 -1.79 1.86 1.19
C ASP A 79 -0.66 1.09 0.49
N THR A 80 -0.86 -0.20 0.22
CA THR A 80 0.10 -1.00 -0.56
C THR A 80 0.29 -0.44 -1.97
N ALA A 81 -0.81 -0.11 -2.66
CA ALA A 81 -0.77 0.53 -3.97
C ALA A 81 -0.05 1.89 -3.92
N ARG A 82 -0.31 2.72 -2.89
CA ARG A 82 0.38 4.00 -2.67
C ARG A 82 1.88 3.81 -2.53
N ARG A 83 2.31 2.84 -1.71
CA ARG A 83 3.73 2.52 -1.51
C ARG A 83 4.42 2.06 -2.79
N LEU A 84 3.83 1.10 -3.50
CA LEU A 84 4.43 0.54 -4.72
C LEU A 84 4.47 1.57 -5.86
N LEU A 85 3.41 2.38 -6.03
CA LEU A 85 3.40 3.45 -7.03
C LEU A 85 4.35 4.59 -6.66
N GLY A 86 4.44 4.94 -5.37
CA GLY A 86 5.44 5.90 -4.88
C GLY A 86 6.87 5.43 -5.17
N PHE A 87 7.17 4.15 -4.87
CA PHE A 87 8.44 3.54 -5.23
C PHE A 87 8.75 3.64 -6.73
N ALA A 88 7.79 3.27 -7.60
CA ALA A 88 7.96 3.36 -9.04
C ALA A 88 8.23 4.79 -9.51
N LEU A 89 7.51 5.78 -8.99
CA LEU A 89 7.68 7.19 -9.34
C LEU A 89 8.99 7.77 -8.79
N HIS A 90 9.51 7.27 -7.67
CA HIS A 90 10.82 7.68 -7.14
C HIS A 90 12.00 7.04 -7.90
N LEU A 91 11.78 5.90 -8.56
CA LEU A 91 12.72 5.31 -9.52
C LEU A 91 12.72 6.06 -10.86
N SER A 92 11.52 6.38 -11.36
CA SER A 92 11.31 7.04 -12.65
C SER A 92 10.04 7.91 -12.60
N PRO A 93 10.17 9.22 -12.35
CA PRO A 93 9.02 10.12 -12.13
C PRO A 93 8.11 10.30 -13.33
N ARG A 94 8.68 10.14 -14.52
CA ARG A 94 7.97 10.25 -15.81
C ARG A 94 7.55 8.90 -16.36
N ASN A 95 7.62 7.84 -15.55
CA ASN A 95 7.16 6.53 -15.96
C ASN A 95 5.66 6.58 -16.28
N ARG A 96 5.32 6.33 -17.54
CA ARG A 96 3.96 6.47 -18.07
C ARG A 96 2.96 5.59 -17.32
N ASP A 97 3.34 4.34 -17.04
CA ASP A 97 2.46 3.35 -16.43
C ASP A 97 2.17 3.70 -14.97
N ALA A 98 3.19 4.11 -14.22
CA ALA A 98 3.05 4.55 -12.83
C ALA A 98 2.15 5.80 -12.71
N VAL A 99 2.35 6.79 -13.59
CA VAL A 99 1.54 8.02 -13.62
C VAL A 99 0.07 7.71 -13.92
N ILE A 100 -0.20 6.86 -14.91
CA ILE A 100 -1.57 6.50 -15.28
C ILE A 100 -2.24 5.70 -14.17
N ALA A 101 -1.56 4.69 -13.62
CA ALA A 101 -2.10 3.88 -12.53
C ALA A 101 -2.42 4.75 -11.31
N ASN A 102 -1.49 5.62 -10.89
CA ASN A 102 -1.71 6.55 -9.77
C ASN A 102 -2.92 7.47 -10.00
N PHE A 103 -3.08 8.01 -11.21
CA PHE A 103 -4.26 8.80 -11.56
C PHE A 103 -5.55 7.99 -11.46
N GLN A 104 -5.55 6.74 -11.93
CA GLN A 104 -6.72 5.87 -11.85
C GLN A 104 -7.13 5.58 -10.40
N PHE A 105 -6.16 5.25 -9.52
CA PHE A 105 -6.42 5.09 -8.08
C PHE A 105 -6.98 6.36 -7.43
N LYS A 106 -6.35 7.52 -7.69
CA LYS A 106 -6.78 8.81 -7.16
C LYS A 106 -8.22 9.17 -7.55
N LYS A 107 -8.64 8.77 -8.74
CA LYS A 107 -9.97 9.07 -9.29
C LYS A 107 -10.99 7.96 -9.05
N GLY A 108 -10.60 6.85 -8.43
CA GLY A 108 -11.47 5.67 -8.31
C GLY A 108 -11.89 5.09 -9.66
N LEU A 109 -11.07 5.26 -10.69
CA LEU A 109 -11.37 4.77 -12.04
C LEU A 109 -10.96 3.30 -12.19
N PRO A 110 -11.65 2.54 -13.07
CA PRO A 110 -11.22 1.21 -13.44
C PRO A 110 -9.77 1.20 -13.93
N ARG A 111 -8.98 0.27 -13.41
CA ARG A 111 -7.56 0.13 -13.77
C ARG A 111 -7.45 -0.50 -15.15
N LYS A 112 -6.63 0.11 -16.01
CA LYS A 112 -6.31 -0.48 -17.32
C LYS A 112 -5.27 -1.56 -17.08
N LYS A 113 -5.57 -2.81 -17.47
CA LYS A 113 -4.57 -3.88 -17.44
C LYS A 113 -3.37 -3.51 -18.32
N ILE A 114 -2.18 -3.71 -17.78
CA ILE A 114 -0.90 -3.42 -18.43
C ILE A 114 -0.23 -4.76 -18.72
N GLN A 115 0.29 -4.97 -19.93
CA GLN A 115 1.07 -6.17 -20.21
C GLN A 115 2.38 -6.11 -19.41
N PRO A 116 2.62 -7.00 -18.44
CA PRO A 116 3.84 -6.93 -17.64
C PRO A 116 5.05 -7.48 -18.43
N GLU A 117 6.23 -6.88 -18.22
CA GLU A 117 7.52 -7.39 -18.74
C GLU A 117 7.94 -8.66 -18.00
N TYR A 118 7.65 -8.74 -16.70
CA TYR A 118 7.98 -9.87 -15.83
C TYR A 118 6.72 -10.51 -15.23
N SER A 119 6.77 -11.82 -15.01
CA SER A 119 5.82 -12.46 -14.08
C SER A 119 6.04 -11.93 -12.65
N PRO A 120 5.06 -12.03 -11.72
CA PRO A 120 5.27 -11.62 -10.33
C PRO A 120 6.48 -12.30 -9.68
N VAL A 121 6.63 -13.62 -9.85
CA VAL A 121 7.76 -14.39 -9.33
C VAL A 121 9.09 -13.84 -9.85
N THR A 122 9.19 -13.65 -11.17
CA THR A 122 10.41 -13.10 -11.81
C THR A 122 10.68 -11.66 -11.36
N LEU A 123 9.65 -10.82 -11.21
CA LEU A 123 9.82 -9.45 -10.73
C LEU A 123 10.37 -9.43 -9.30
N ALA A 124 9.86 -10.28 -8.42
CA ALA A 124 10.34 -10.41 -7.05
C ALA A 124 11.82 -10.85 -7.01
N GLU A 125 12.21 -11.84 -7.81
CA GLU A 125 13.60 -12.30 -7.94
C GLU A 125 14.54 -11.20 -8.47
N VAL A 126 14.11 -10.46 -9.50
CA VAL A 126 14.90 -9.34 -10.05
C VAL A 126 15.09 -8.25 -9.00
N LEU A 127 14.03 -7.85 -8.29
CA LEU A 127 14.11 -6.85 -7.23
C LEU A 127 15.03 -7.29 -6.09
N GLN A 128 14.90 -8.54 -5.64
CA GLN A 128 15.74 -9.13 -4.60
C GLN A 128 17.22 -9.15 -5.03
N SER A 129 17.52 -9.65 -6.23
CA SER A 129 18.88 -9.72 -6.76
C SER A 129 19.53 -8.34 -6.87
N ARG A 130 18.77 -7.34 -7.33
CA ARG A 130 19.23 -5.95 -7.42
C ARG A 130 19.44 -5.33 -6.04
N ALA A 131 18.57 -5.60 -5.08
CA ALA A 131 18.73 -5.15 -3.70
C ALA A 131 20.04 -5.67 -3.08
N LYS A 132 20.31 -6.97 -3.23
CA LYS A 132 21.55 -7.60 -2.77
C LYS A 132 22.79 -6.95 -3.38
N PHE A 133 22.76 -6.66 -4.68
CA PHE A 133 23.84 -5.93 -5.35
C PHE A 133 24.02 -4.52 -4.77
N LEU A 134 22.94 -3.77 -4.55
CA LEU A 134 23.00 -2.42 -3.98
C LEU A 134 23.58 -2.41 -2.55
N ILE A 135 23.17 -3.36 -1.70
CA ILE A 135 23.72 -3.52 -0.34
C ILE A 135 25.22 -3.77 -0.40
N LYS A 136 25.66 -4.67 -1.30
CA LYS A 136 27.09 -4.98 -1.47
C LYS A 136 27.92 -3.76 -1.91
N ASN A 137 27.36 -2.86 -2.73
CA ASN A 137 28.04 -1.64 -3.14
C ASN A 137 28.05 -0.55 -2.04
N GLY A 138 27.25 -0.71 -0.99
CA GLY A 138 27.20 0.22 0.14
C GLY A 138 26.70 1.62 -0.23
N GLY A 139 26.78 2.56 0.72
CA GLY A 139 26.30 3.93 0.57
C GLY A 139 24.80 4.08 0.85
N ASP A 140 24.46 5.16 1.55
CA ASP A 140 23.14 5.33 2.16
C ASP A 140 21.98 5.24 1.16
N LEU A 141 22.13 5.80 -0.04
CA LEU A 141 21.10 5.75 -1.07
C LEU A 141 20.90 4.34 -1.65
N ASN A 142 21.98 3.58 -1.85
CA ASN A 142 21.88 2.22 -2.36
C ASN A 142 21.25 1.30 -1.32
N VAL A 143 21.73 1.40 -0.07
CA VAL A 143 21.20 0.61 1.05
C VAL A 143 19.72 0.96 1.25
N SER A 144 19.35 2.23 1.27
CA SER A 144 17.96 2.65 1.37
C SER A 144 17.11 2.13 0.21
N LEU A 145 17.59 2.22 -1.04
CA LEU A 145 16.89 1.69 -2.20
C LEU A 145 16.69 0.17 -2.11
N ALA A 146 17.71 -0.57 -1.65
CA ALA A 146 17.63 -2.01 -1.46
C ALA A 146 16.53 -2.41 -0.48
N GLY A 147 16.37 -1.68 0.63
CA GLY A 147 15.28 -1.91 1.58
C GLY A 147 13.90 -1.80 0.93
N TYR A 148 13.67 -0.79 0.09
CA TYR A 148 12.42 -0.68 -0.68
C TYR A 148 12.25 -1.82 -1.68
N MET A 149 13.30 -2.19 -2.41
CA MET A 149 13.27 -3.31 -3.36
C MET A 149 12.92 -4.63 -2.71
N LEU A 150 13.52 -4.94 -1.55
CA LEU A 150 13.21 -6.16 -0.78
C LEU A 150 11.77 -6.15 -0.28
N PHE A 151 11.29 -5.01 0.23
CA PHE A 151 9.89 -4.89 0.62
C PHE A 151 8.95 -5.13 -0.56
N VAL A 152 9.19 -4.48 -1.70
CA VAL A 152 8.36 -4.64 -2.88
C VAL A 152 8.44 -6.09 -3.40
N ALA A 153 9.60 -6.74 -3.37
CA ALA A 153 9.74 -8.14 -3.75
C ALA A 153 8.81 -9.05 -2.92
N VAL A 154 8.79 -8.88 -1.60
CA VAL A 154 7.89 -9.63 -0.70
C VAL A 154 6.41 -9.32 -0.95
N GLN A 155 6.07 -8.08 -1.31
CA GLN A 155 4.68 -7.72 -1.66
C GLN A 155 4.23 -8.26 -3.02
N VAL A 156 5.17 -8.43 -3.94
CA VAL A 156 4.92 -8.99 -5.28
C VAL A 156 4.77 -10.51 -5.20
N ASP A 157 5.63 -11.16 -4.42
CA ASP A 157 5.61 -12.59 -4.17
C ASP A 157 5.92 -12.89 -2.70
N SER A 158 4.86 -13.12 -1.92
CA SER A 158 4.95 -13.42 -0.49
C SER A 158 5.41 -14.85 -0.20
N THR A 159 5.68 -15.67 -1.22
CA THR A 159 6.22 -17.03 -1.07
C THR A 159 7.72 -17.08 -1.33
N ASN A 160 8.33 -15.97 -1.78
CA ASN A 160 9.76 -15.88 -2.00
C ASN A 160 10.52 -15.83 -0.65
N GLU A 161 10.89 -16.99 -0.13
CA GLU A 161 11.60 -17.15 1.14
C GLU A 161 12.91 -16.37 1.20
N THR A 162 13.61 -16.23 0.07
CA THR A 162 14.88 -15.47 0.00
C THR A 162 14.62 -13.98 0.19
N ALA A 163 13.62 -13.41 -0.49
CA ALA A 163 13.26 -12.01 -0.32
C ALA A 163 12.77 -11.71 1.10
N ILE A 164 12.02 -12.63 1.71
CA ILE A 164 11.57 -12.53 3.10
C ILE A 164 12.78 -12.51 4.04
N TYR A 165 13.66 -13.51 3.92
CA TYR A 165 14.85 -13.60 4.75
C TYR A 165 15.72 -12.34 4.64
N GLU A 166 16.02 -11.88 3.42
CA GLU A 166 16.86 -10.71 3.21
C GLU A 166 16.21 -9.42 3.72
N LEU A 167 14.88 -9.26 3.58
CA LEU A 167 14.16 -8.12 4.16
C LEU A 167 14.23 -8.12 5.69
N GLU A 168 14.10 -9.29 6.32
CA GLU A 168 14.21 -9.42 7.77
C GLU A 168 15.65 -9.16 8.26
N MET A 169 16.67 -9.61 7.52
CA MET A 169 18.06 -9.27 7.85
C MET A 169 18.32 -7.78 7.70
N TYR A 170 17.86 -7.17 6.59
CA TYR A 170 17.92 -5.72 6.40
C TYR A 170 17.33 -4.96 7.60
N ARG A 171 16.14 -5.38 8.08
CA ARG A 171 15.47 -4.75 9.22
C ARG A 171 16.24 -4.87 10.52
N LYS A 172 16.93 -5.99 10.75
CA LYS A 172 17.78 -6.18 11.93
C LYS A 172 19.02 -5.31 11.90
N ASP A 173 19.65 -5.20 10.73
CA ASP A 173 20.95 -4.52 10.60
C ASP A 173 20.81 -3.00 10.44
N ILE A 174 19.78 -2.54 9.73
CA ILE A 174 19.61 -1.14 9.31
C ILE A 174 18.36 -0.51 9.92
N GLY A 175 17.32 -1.31 10.18
CA GLY A 175 16.03 -0.85 10.69
C GLY A 175 14.90 -0.91 9.67
N PRO A 176 13.68 -0.51 10.07
CA PRO A 176 12.50 -0.58 9.21
C PRO A 176 12.60 0.34 7.98
N VAL A 177 11.98 -0.10 6.87
CA VAL A 177 11.91 0.68 5.64
C VAL A 177 11.06 1.94 5.86
N ASN A 178 11.67 3.11 5.66
CA ASN A 178 11.05 4.41 5.97
C ASN A 178 10.16 4.96 4.82
N TRP A 179 8.93 4.45 4.72
CA TRP A 179 7.99 4.83 3.66
C TRP A 179 7.58 6.30 3.63
N SER A 180 7.57 7.02 4.76
CA SER A 180 7.14 8.43 4.78
C SER A 180 8.02 9.29 3.89
N SER A 181 9.27 8.89 3.68
CA SER A 181 10.21 9.57 2.80
C SER A 181 9.96 9.37 1.29
N LEU A 182 9.09 8.44 0.89
CA LEU A 182 8.68 8.23 -0.51
C LEU A 182 7.21 8.56 -0.78
N VAL A 183 6.34 8.48 0.23
CA VAL A 183 4.90 8.69 0.01
C VAL A 183 4.33 9.86 0.79
N GLY A 184 5.09 10.49 1.68
CA GLY A 184 4.62 11.51 2.62
C GLY A 184 4.00 10.90 3.88
N GLU A 185 3.52 11.73 4.80
CA GLU A 185 2.79 11.26 5.98
C GLU A 185 1.43 10.64 5.57
N GLY A 186 0.95 9.68 6.36
CA GLY A 186 -0.39 9.13 6.23
C GLY A 186 -1.48 10.18 6.50
N PRO A 187 -2.76 9.88 6.22
CA PRO A 187 -3.84 10.71 6.71
C PRO A 187 -3.76 10.73 8.24
N LYS A 188 -3.59 11.90 8.85
CA LYS A 188 -3.77 12.06 10.29
C LYS A 188 -5.26 11.97 10.56
N ASP A 189 -5.69 10.94 11.29
CA ASP A 189 -7.05 10.93 11.84
C ASP A 189 -7.20 12.19 12.71
N LYS A 190 -8.08 13.09 12.28
CA LYS A 190 -8.49 14.23 13.10
C LYS A 190 -9.44 13.68 14.18
N GLY A 191 -8.89 13.14 15.25
CA GLY A 191 -9.70 12.49 16.28
C GLY A 191 -8.92 12.03 17.50
N SER A 192 -7.99 12.85 18.00
CA SER A 192 -7.43 12.67 19.34
C SER A 192 -6.82 13.98 19.83
N GLU A 193 -7.70 14.94 20.17
CA GLU A 193 -7.43 16.00 21.14
C GLU A 193 -8.54 15.96 22.20
#